data_AF-A0A453I7W0-F1
#
_entry.id   AF-A0A453I7W0-F1
#
_cell.length_a   1.000
_cell.length_b   1.000
_cell.length_c   1.000
_cell.angle_alpha   90.00
_cell.angle_beta   90.00
_cell.angle_gamma   90.00
#
_symmetry.space_group_name_H-M   'P 1'
#
loop_
_entity.id
_entity.type
_entity.pdbx_description
1 polymer ?
#
loop_
_entity_poly.entity_id
_entity_poly.type
_entity_poly.pdbx_seq_one_letter_code
_entity_poly.pdbx_strand_id
1 'polypeptide(L)'
;MECKNAGLKVAVASSADRVKVDANLAAAGLPVSLFDAIVSADAFENLKPAPDIFLAASKNLGVDTNECIVIEDALAGVQAAKAAEIRCIAVTTSLDEDALQQASPVFIRKDIGDISINDILYGGSNAYHNERTENTKNISSLGNASPEILNGATNAESVENTNSSSSKDQGLLGSRRDILRYGSLGIAFSCLFFTIGNWKAMQFASPKGLLNFLTGGNSSIFATNEGESLSSRVQQIKKYLADFETGGSATYVPEFPRKLDWLNTAPLQFGRDLKGRVVVLDFWTYCCINCMHVLPDLEFIEKKYKDKPFTVVGVHSAKFDNEKDLEAIRSAVLRYNVTHPVVNDGDMYLWRELGVNSWPTFVVVAPNGKVLAQISGEGHRKDLDDVVGAALEFYDERKLLQNNSLPLALEKDRDSRLITSPLKFPGKLAIDVQNNRLFISDSNHNRIVVTNLDGEFICQVGSSEEGLLDGQFDTASFNRPQGLAYNFKKNILYVADTENHALR
;
A
#
# COMPACT_ATOMS: atom_id res chain seq x y z
N MET A 1 2.13 26.70 15.34
CA MET A 1 2.85 27.91 15.81
C MET A 1 2.72 28.10 17.31
N GLU A 2 1.56 27.84 17.93
CA GLU A 2 1.35 28.00 19.39
C GLU A 2 2.39 27.27 20.25
N CYS A 3 2.69 25.99 19.96
CA CYS A 3 3.72 25.24 20.69
C CYS A 3 5.10 25.92 20.64
N LYS A 4 5.52 26.38 19.46
CA LYS A 4 6.80 27.09 19.28
C LYS A 4 6.84 28.42 20.04
N ASN A 5 5.72 29.17 20.02
CA ASN A 5 5.59 30.41 20.77
C ASN A 5 5.62 30.19 22.29
N ALA A 6 5.17 29.01 22.75
CA ALA A 6 5.29 28.56 24.14
C ALA A 6 6.66 27.96 24.48
N GLY A 7 7.63 27.99 23.56
CA GLY A 7 8.99 27.47 23.78
C GLY A 7 9.13 25.95 23.65
N LEU A 8 8.09 25.25 23.19
CA LEU A 8 8.15 23.80 22.98
C LEU A 8 8.88 23.46 21.69
N LYS A 9 9.68 22.39 21.75
CA LYS A 9 10.23 21.76 20.55
C LYS A 9 9.19 20.84 19.90
N VAL A 10 9.20 20.75 18.58
CA VAL A 10 8.19 20.03 17.80
C VAL A 10 8.87 19.08 16.83
N ALA A 11 8.45 17.82 16.81
CA ALA A 11 8.94 16.81 15.85
C ALA A 11 7.83 16.20 15.02
N VAL A 12 8.19 15.66 13.86
CA VAL A 12 7.40 14.67 13.12
C VAL A 12 8.01 13.29 13.34
N ALA A 13 7.19 12.32 13.71
CA ALA A 13 7.61 10.95 13.99
C ALA A 13 6.68 9.97 13.26
N SER A 14 7.14 9.44 12.12
CA SER A 14 6.30 8.68 11.17
C SER A 14 6.89 7.34 10.79
N SER A 15 6.02 6.33 10.65
CA SER A 15 6.36 5.02 10.08
C SER A 15 6.32 5.00 8.54
N ALA A 16 6.19 6.16 7.90
CA ALA A 16 6.40 6.32 6.46
C ALA A 16 7.86 6.65 6.13
N ASP A 17 8.28 6.34 4.90
CA ASP A 17 9.56 6.81 4.35
C ASP A 17 9.62 8.35 4.26
N ARG A 18 10.84 8.88 4.16
CA ARG A 18 11.09 10.33 4.17
C ARG A 18 10.41 11.05 3.02
N VAL A 19 10.36 10.43 1.84
CA VAL A 19 9.74 11.02 0.64
C VAL A 19 8.25 11.28 0.88
N LYS A 20 7.55 10.30 1.45
CA LYS A 20 6.13 10.41 1.80
C LYS A 20 5.89 11.40 2.94
N VAL A 21 6.77 11.45 3.93
CA VAL A 21 6.69 12.46 5.01
C VAL A 21 6.80 13.87 4.44
N ASP A 22 7.82 14.14 3.63
CA ASP A 22 8.05 15.46 3.05
C ASP A 22 6.89 15.86 2.11
N ALA A 23 6.36 14.92 1.31
CA ALA A 23 5.20 15.15 0.45
C ALA A 23 3.92 15.48 1.24
N ASN A 24 3.65 14.75 2.33
CA ASN A 24 2.49 15.00 3.19
C ASN A 24 2.58 16.35 3.90
N LEU A 25 3.77 16.73 4.40
CA LEU A 25 4.00 18.03 5.00
C LEU A 25 3.78 19.18 4.00
N ALA A 26 4.30 19.02 2.78
CA ALA A 26 4.09 19.99 1.71
C ALA A 26 2.60 20.13 1.34
N ALA A 27 1.88 19.00 1.22
CA ALA A 27 0.45 18.99 0.93
C ALA A 27 -0.39 19.64 2.05
N ALA A 28 0.03 19.49 3.31
CA ALA A 28 -0.59 20.13 4.46
C ALA A 28 -0.21 21.62 4.63
N GLY A 29 0.67 22.16 3.76
CA GLY A 29 1.16 23.53 3.89
C GLY A 29 2.06 23.75 5.11
N LEU A 30 2.69 22.68 5.63
CA LEU A 30 3.57 22.70 6.80
C LEU A 30 5.04 22.65 6.35
N PRO A 31 5.75 23.79 6.28
CA PRO A 31 7.17 23.75 5.90
C PRO A 31 8.00 22.97 6.91
N VAL A 32 8.97 22.20 6.42
CA VAL A 32 9.90 21.38 7.21
C VAL A 32 10.61 22.18 8.30
N SER A 33 10.85 23.48 8.06
CA SER A 33 11.47 24.40 9.03
C SER A 33 10.63 24.65 10.29
N LEU A 34 9.35 24.24 10.32
CA LEU A 34 8.53 24.28 11.54
C LEU A 34 8.91 23.21 12.55
N PHE A 35 9.64 22.17 12.16
CA PHE A 35 9.96 21.04 13.01
C PHE A 35 11.44 21.06 13.39
N ASP A 36 11.73 20.88 14.67
CA ASP A 36 13.10 20.76 15.19
C ASP A 36 13.71 19.40 14.84
N ALA A 37 12.88 18.39 14.63
CA ALA A 37 13.29 17.06 14.20
C ALA A 37 12.23 16.40 13.30
N ILE A 38 12.70 15.62 12.33
CA ILE A 38 11.85 14.73 11.52
C ILE A 38 12.45 13.34 11.55
N VAL A 39 11.65 12.37 11.96
CA VAL A 39 12.00 10.95 12.08
C VAL A 39 11.07 10.15 11.16
N SER A 40 11.66 9.48 10.16
CA SER A 40 10.98 8.62 9.19
C SER A 40 11.38 7.15 9.36
N ALA A 41 10.63 6.24 8.75
CA ALA A 41 10.83 4.79 8.85
C ALA A 41 12.17 4.29 8.30
N ASP A 42 12.82 5.05 7.43
CA ASP A 42 14.03 4.61 6.72
C ASP A 42 15.20 4.28 7.66
N ALA A 43 15.17 4.81 8.88
CA ALA A 43 16.20 4.64 9.89
C ALA A 43 15.92 3.54 10.92
N PHE A 44 14.80 2.80 10.81
CA PHE A 44 14.37 1.86 11.84
C PHE A 44 13.98 0.49 11.27
N GLU A 45 14.44 -0.57 11.94
CA GLU A 45 14.04 -1.94 11.67
C GLU A 45 12.62 -2.21 12.18
N ASN A 46 12.36 -1.83 13.44
CA ASN A 46 11.05 -1.93 14.08
C ASN A 46 10.31 -0.59 13.97
N LEU A 47 9.11 -0.63 13.38
CA LEU A 47 8.20 0.52 13.28
C LEU A 47 7.14 0.45 14.40
N LYS A 48 6.30 1.48 14.52
CA LYS A 48 5.15 1.48 15.44
C LYS A 48 4.37 0.15 15.26
N PRO A 49 4.10 -0.65 16.32
CA PRO A 49 4.00 -0.26 17.73
C PRO A 49 5.29 -0.32 18.55
N ALA A 50 6.45 -0.57 17.94
CA ALA A 50 7.72 -0.47 18.64
C ALA A 50 8.06 1.01 18.99
N PRO A 51 8.73 1.28 20.12
CA PRO A 51 8.97 2.64 20.62
C PRO A 51 10.06 3.40 19.86
N ASP A 52 10.83 2.73 19.01
CA ASP A 52 12.09 3.17 18.41
C ASP A 52 11.99 4.57 17.76
N ILE A 53 10.94 4.81 16.98
CA ILE A 53 10.71 6.09 16.29
C ILE A 53 10.52 7.25 17.28
N PHE A 54 9.78 7.03 18.37
CA PHE A 54 9.55 8.08 19.36
C PHE A 54 10.76 8.31 20.27
N LEU A 55 11.49 7.25 20.62
CA LEU A 55 12.75 7.38 21.35
C LEU A 55 13.79 8.17 20.55
N ALA A 56 13.87 7.92 19.24
CA ALA A 56 14.73 8.70 18.36
C ALA A 56 14.25 10.15 18.19
N ALA A 57 12.94 10.40 18.13
CA ALA A 57 12.39 11.75 18.09
C ALA A 57 12.75 12.53 19.35
N SER A 58 12.54 11.96 20.54
CA SER A 58 12.95 12.52 21.83
C SER A 58 14.45 12.84 21.86
N LYS A 59 15.30 11.90 21.44
CA LYS A 59 16.75 12.11 21.35
C LYS A 59 17.14 13.23 20.39
N ASN A 60 16.52 13.29 19.20
CA ASN A 60 16.80 14.33 18.20
C ASN A 60 16.32 15.71 18.64
N LEU A 61 15.23 15.76 19.42
CA LEU A 61 14.79 16.99 20.08
C LEU A 61 15.71 17.38 21.23
N GLY A 62 16.44 16.44 21.83
CA GLY A 62 17.18 16.65 23.07
C GLY A 62 16.23 16.99 24.22
N VAL A 63 15.16 16.21 24.35
CA VAL A 63 14.11 16.33 25.37
C VAL A 63 13.84 14.92 25.89
N ASP A 64 13.81 14.73 27.20
CA ASP A 64 13.57 13.41 27.80
C ASP A 64 12.13 12.93 27.55
N THR A 65 11.92 11.61 27.49
CA THR A 65 10.63 11.01 27.12
C THR A 65 9.49 11.41 28.08
N ASN A 66 9.79 11.62 29.36
CA ASN A 66 8.84 12.09 30.38
C ASN A 66 8.40 13.56 30.18
N GLU A 67 9.17 14.36 29.45
CA GLU A 67 8.84 15.73 29.06
C GLU A 67 8.20 15.80 27.67
N CYS A 68 8.19 14.69 26.93
CA CYS A 68 7.51 14.59 25.64
C CYS A 68 6.00 14.31 25.80
N ILE A 69 5.26 14.69 24.77
CA ILE A 69 3.88 14.26 24.55
C ILE A 69 3.69 13.95 23.05
N VAL A 70 3.03 12.84 22.76
CA VAL A 70 2.69 12.37 21.42
C VAL A 70 1.24 12.69 21.11
N ILE A 71 0.97 13.18 19.91
CA ILE A 71 -0.38 13.30 19.35
C ILE A 71 -0.50 12.29 18.21
N GLU A 72 -1.46 11.38 18.28
CA GLU A 72 -1.56 10.25 17.33
C GLU A 72 -3.01 9.82 17.11
N ASP A 73 -3.34 9.32 15.93
CA ASP A 73 -4.68 8.83 15.58
C ASP A 73 -4.75 7.32 15.27
N ALA A 74 -3.61 6.63 15.23
CA ALA A 74 -3.53 5.19 14.96
C ALA A 74 -3.19 4.38 16.23
N LEU A 75 -3.85 3.23 16.40
CA LEU A 75 -3.63 2.33 17.54
C LEU A 75 -2.14 1.93 17.70
N ALA A 76 -1.47 1.60 16.59
CA ALA A 76 -0.06 1.24 16.62
C ALA A 76 0.82 2.40 17.15
N GLY A 77 0.49 3.65 16.84
CA GLY A 77 1.24 4.79 17.36
C GLY A 77 0.93 5.10 18.83
N VAL A 78 -0.31 4.93 19.30
CA VAL A 78 -0.62 5.05 20.74
C VAL A 78 0.11 3.97 21.53
N GLN A 79 0.15 2.73 21.01
CA GLN A 79 0.92 1.63 21.60
C GLN A 79 2.43 1.93 21.64
N ALA A 80 2.99 2.49 20.57
CA ALA A 80 4.39 2.90 20.54
C ALA A 80 4.71 4.02 21.54
N ALA A 81 3.82 4.99 21.72
CA ALA A 81 4.00 6.06 22.71
C ALA A 81 4.02 5.49 24.13
N LYS A 82 3.10 4.56 24.43
CA LYS A 82 3.08 3.83 25.70
C LYS A 82 4.34 3.00 25.92
N ALA A 83 4.80 2.28 24.90
CA ALA A 83 6.04 1.50 24.95
C ALA A 83 7.29 2.38 25.14
N ALA A 84 7.25 3.63 24.70
CA ALA A 84 8.30 4.62 24.88
C ALA A 84 8.19 5.38 26.22
N GLU A 85 7.18 5.08 27.05
CA GLU A 85 6.84 5.80 28.28
C GLU A 85 6.57 7.30 28.07
N ILE A 86 6.04 7.66 26.89
CA ILE A 86 5.68 9.03 26.53
C ILE A 86 4.16 9.20 26.66
N ARG A 87 3.74 10.33 27.25
CA ARG A 87 2.32 10.70 27.34
C ARG A 87 1.72 10.81 25.93
N CYS A 88 0.49 10.33 25.73
CA CYS A 88 -0.18 10.37 24.42
C CYS A 88 -1.56 11.02 24.51
N ILE A 89 -1.85 11.94 23.58
CA ILE A 89 -3.20 12.40 23.26
C ILE A 89 -3.62 11.66 21.98
N ALA A 90 -4.62 10.79 22.08
CA ALA A 90 -5.15 10.07 20.93
C ALA A 90 -6.26 10.87 20.25
N VAL A 91 -6.34 10.80 18.92
CA VAL A 91 -7.38 11.47 18.12
C VAL A 91 -8.25 10.44 17.41
N THR A 92 -9.57 10.57 17.46
CA THR A 92 -10.51 9.57 16.90
C THR A 92 -10.76 9.71 15.40
N THR A 93 -9.82 10.27 14.64
CA THR A 93 -9.98 10.47 13.19
C THR A 93 -9.90 9.18 12.39
N SER A 94 -9.16 8.18 12.89
CA SER A 94 -8.90 6.91 12.20
C SER A 94 -9.55 5.69 12.87
N LEU A 95 -9.87 5.76 14.17
CA LEU A 95 -10.45 4.68 14.96
C LEU A 95 -11.46 5.25 15.97
N ASP A 96 -12.40 4.40 16.42
CA ASP A 96 -13.31 4.76 17.50
C ASP A 96 -12.58 4.84 18.87
N GLU A 97 -13.24 5.48 19.83
CA GLU A 97 -12.70 5.70 21.18
C GLU A 97 -12.37 4.37 21.88
N ASP A 98 -13.23 3.36 21.70
CA ASP A 98 -13.08 2.04 22.33
C ASP A 98 -11.81 1.30 21.85
N ALA A 99 -11.48 1.40 20.56
CA ALA A 99 -10.25 0.81 20.02
C ALA A 99 -8.98 1.50 20.56
N LEU A 100 -9.01 2.83 20.71
CA LEU A 100 -7.86 3.60 21.20
C LEU A 100 -7.66 3.48 22.72
N GLN A 101 -8.75 3.34 23.48
CA GLN A 101 -8.72 3.22 24.94
C GLN A 101 -7.93 1.99 25.41
N GLN A 102 -7.86 0.93 24.60
CA GLN A 102 -7.06 -0.28 24.87
C GLN A 102 -5.57 0.04 25.09
N ALA A 103 -5.06 1.09 24.45
CA ALA A 103 -3.68 1.54 24.59
C ALA A 103 -3.50 2.58 25.70
N SER A 104 -4.55 2.94 26.44
CA SER A 104 -4.52 3.84 27.61
C SER A 104 -3.85 5.21 27.36
N PRO A 105 -4.30 5.99 26.35
CA PRO A 105 -3.82 7.36 26.17
C PRO A 105 -4.20 8.24 27.38
N VAL A 106 -3.48 9.35 27.55
CA VAL A 106 -3.77 10.32 28.64
C VAL A 106 -5.08 11.07 28.36
N PHE A 107 -5.33 11.41 27.09
CA PHE A 107 -6.59 12.00 26.62
C PHE A 107 -6.99 11.41 25.28
N ILE A 108 -8.30 11.41 25.04
CA ILE A 108 -8.87 11.21 23.71
C ILE A 108 -9.56 12.52 23.30
N ARG A 109 -9.32 12.94 22.06
CA ARG A 109 -9.97 14.09 21.42
C ARG A 109 -10.59 13.65 20.12
N LYS A 110 -11.66 14.32 19.71
CA LYS A 110 -12.37 13.93 18.49
C LYS A 110 -11.55 14.27 17.25
N ASP A 111 -11.06 15.51 17.21
CA ASP A 111 -10.25 16.03 16.10
C ASP A 111 -8.96 16.69 16.62
N ILE A 112 -7.95 16.79 15.75
CA ILE A 112 -6.68 17.48 16.09
C ILE A 112 -6.89 18.95 16.46
N GLY A 113 -7.95 19.57 15.92
CA GLY A 113 -8.35 20.95 16.24
C GLY A 113 -8.89 21.14 17.66
N ASP A 114 -9.27 20.05 18.34
CA ASP A 114 -9.76 20.08 19.72
C ASP A 114 -8.62 19.99 20.75
N ILE A 115 -7.36 19.94 20.30
CA ILE A 115 -6.18 19.91 21.17
C ILE A 115 -5.70 21.34 21.41
N SER A 116 -5.81 21.80 22.64
CA SER A 116 -5.27 23.09 23.08
C SER A 116 -3.84 22.98 23.60
N ILE A 117 -3.13 24.11 23.65
CA ILE A 117 -1.82 24.18 24.31
C ILE A 117 -1.88 23.80 25.80
N ASN A 118 -3.03 24.00 26.45
CA ASN A 118 -3.23 23.58 27.85
C ASN A 118 -3.36 22.07 27.99
N ASP A 119 -3.92 21.38 27.00
CA ASP A 119 -3.93 19.91 26.97
C ASP A 119 -2.49 19.37 26.90
N ILE A 120 -1.64 20.02 26.09
CA ILE A 120 -0.23 19.67 25.90
C ILE A 120 0.58 19.93 27.18
N LEU A 121 0.46 21.12 27.78
CA LEU A 121 1.28 21.53 28.92
C LEU A 121 0.81 20.95 30.25
N TYR A 122 -0.50 20.92 30.49
CA TYR A 122 -1.06 20.69 31.83
C TYR A 122 -1.98 19.48 31.92
N GLY A 123 -2.25 18.80 30.79
CA GLY A 123 -3.16 17.66 30.77
C GLY A 123 -4.58 18.01 31.20
N GLY A 124 -5.14 19.11 30.69
CA GLY A 124 -6.59 19.34 30.73
C GLY A 124 -7.22 19.53 32.12
N SER A 125 -6.54 20.18 33.08
CA SER A 125 -7.19 20.51 34.36
C SER A 125 -8.18 21.67 34.22
N ASN A 126 -9.48 21.36 34.38
CA ASN A 126 -10.57 22.31 34.63
C ASN A 126 -10.50 22.85 36.07
N ALA A 127 -9.39 23.50 36.44
CA ALA A 127 -9.23 24.09 37.76
C ALA A 127 -8.33 25.32 37.72
N TYR A 128 -8.77 26.43 37.12
CA TYR A 128 -8.39 27.79 37.52
C TYR A 128 -9.33 28.82 36.86
N HIS A 129 -10.57 28.89 37.36
CA HIS A 129 -11.32 30.15 37.40
C HIS A 129 -11.48 30.53 38.87
N ASN A 130 -11.11 31.77 39.18
CA ASN A 130 -11.08 32.44 40.48
C ASN A 130 -9.86 32.17 41.37
N GLU A 131 -8.84 33.03 41.26
CA GLU A 131 -8.57 34.02 42.32
C GLU A 131 -7.42 34.98 41.92
N ARG A 132 -7.63 36.26 42.25
CA ARG A 132 -6.66 37.34 42.47
C ARG A 132 -6.02 38.07 41.28
N THR A 133 -6.78 39.05 40.82
CA THR A 133 -6.41 40.48 40.95
C THR A 133 -5.58 40.77 42.21
N GLU A 134 -4.61 41.69 42.08
CA GLU A 134 -3.69 42.23 43.10
C GLU A 134 -2.35 41.47 43.30
N ASN A 135 -1.33 41.83 42.50
CA ASN A 135 -0.17 42.56 43.04
C ASN A 135 0.79 43.01 41.94
N THR A 136 0.72 44.30 41.64
CA THR A 136 1.85 45.09 41.13
C THR A 136 3.01 45.16 42.13
N LYS A 137 4.23 45.20 41.57
CA LYS A 137 5.50 45.76 42.08
C LYS A 137 6.57 44.79 42.58
N ASN A 138 7.78 45.03 42.04
CA ASN A 138 9.13 44.62 42.48
C ASN A 138 9.45 43.15 42.13
N ILE A 139 10.54 42.81 41.47
CA ILE A 139 11.92 43.19 41.78
C ILE A 139 12.76 43.21 40.49
N SER A 140 13.37 44.36 40.22
CA SER A 140 14.59 44.52 39.46
C SER A 140 15.80 44.36 40.39
N SER A 141 16.88 43.73 39.90
CA SER A 141 18.30 43.90 40.27
C SER A 141 19.05 42.63 40.71
N LEU A 142 20.37 42.66 40.43
CA LEU A 142 21.47 41.68 40.59
C LEU A 142 21.77 40.93 39.28
N GLY A 143 22.81 41.22 38.49
CA GLY A 143 24.06 41.96 38.75
C GLY A 143 25.26 41.01 38.71
N ASN A 144 26.01 41.08 37.59
CA ASN A 144 27.37 40.61 37.29
C ASN A 144 28.18 39.82 38.35
N ALA A 145 28.81 38.72 37.90
CA ALA A 145 30.24 38.43 38.16
C ALA A 145 30.79 37.32 37.22
N SER A 146 31.88 37.65 36.51
CA SER A 146 32.97 36.76 36.07
C SER A 146 34.28 37.36 36.67
N PRO A 147 35.51 36.80 36.56
CA PRO A 147 35.97 35.59 35.84
C PRO A 147 37.05 34.74 36.60
N GLU A 148 37.69 33.83 35.84
CA GLU A 148 38.97 33.11 36.03
C GLU A 148 38.94 31.67 36.59
N ILE A 149 39.82 30.71 36.29
CA ILE A 149 40.83 30.36 35.25
C ILE A 149 41.18 28.88 35.56
N LEU A 150 41.42 28.00 34.57
CA LEU A 150 42.54 27.02 34.62
C LEU A 150 42.82 26.30 33.29
N ASN A 151 44.12 26.27 32.97
CA ASN A 151 44.80 25.89 31.73
C ASN A 151 44.99 24.37 31.50
N GLY A 152 45.32 24.01 30.26
CA GLY A 152 46.00 22.75 29.92
C GLY A 152 46.30 22.54 28.41
N ALA A 153 47.44 23.09 27.96
CA ALA A 153 48.33 22.80 26.79
C ALA A 153 47.88 21.75 25.72
N THR A 154 47.80 22.05 24.42
CA THR A 154 48.83 22.29 23.36
C THR A 154 49.93 21.24 23.21
N ASN A 155 50.02 20.62 22.03
CA ASN A 155 51.14 20.83 21.08
C ASN A 155 50.87 20.18 19.71
N ALA A 156 51.01 21.00 18.68
CA ALA A 156 51.19 20.62 17.29
C ALA A 156 52.64 20.94 16.91
N GLU A 157 53.30 20.04 16.20
CA GLU A 157 54.52 20.33 15.47
C GLU A 157 54.43 19.74 14.06
N SER A 158 55.10 20.43 13.16
CA SER A 158 55.04 20.35 11.71
C SER A 158 56.47 20.29 11.15
N VAL A 159 56.56 19.89 9.86
CA VAL A 159 57.70 20.07 8.92
C VAL A 159 58.75 18.94 9.01
N GLU A 160 59.27 18.27 7.95
CA GLU A 160 59.63 18.69 6.59
C GLU A 160 59.83 17.50 5.61
N ASN A 161 59.87 17.84 4.31
CA ASN A 161 60.14 17.03 3.11
C ASN A 161 61.51 16.32 3.05
N THR A 162 61.56 15.14 2.40
CA THR A 162 62.62 14.79 1.42
C THR A 162 62.10 13.84 0.33
N ASN A 163 62.43 14.16 -0.93
CA ASN A 163 62.23 13.33 -2.13
C ASN A 163 63.34 12.27 -2.27
N SER A 164 63.02 11.03 -2.65
CA SER A 164 63.63 10.37 -3.85
C SER A 164 63.14 8.93 -4.09
N SER A 165 62.82 8.70 -5.37
CA SER A 165 62.67 7.49 -6.20
C SER A 165 62.82 6.04 -5.68
N SER A 166 61.82 5.24 -6.09
CA SER A 166 61.90 3.93 -6.78
C SER A 166 61.69 2.60 -6.02
N SER A 167 60.63 1.90 -6.48
CA SER A 167 60.57 0.48 -6.85
C SER A 167 59.77 -0.52 -5.99
N LYS A 168 58.85 -1.20 -6.70
CA LYS A 168 58.37 -2.60 -6.60
C LYS A 168 57.21 -2.96 -5.66
N ASP A 169 56.07 -3.18 -6.31
CA ASP A 169 55.20 -4.36 -6.24
C ASP A 169 55.41 -5.35 -5.08
N GLN A 170 54.40 -5.45 -4.21
CA GLN A 170 54.01 -6.71 -3.57
C GLN A 170 52.48 -6.83 -3.61
N GLY A 171 51.99 -7.43 -4.70
CA GLY A 171 50.63 -7.99 -4.74
C GLY A 171 50.53 -9.24 -3.88
N LEU A 172 49.39 -9.42 -3.21
CA LEU A 172 49.06 -10.62 -2.43
C LEU A 172 49.21 -11.89 -3.30
N LEU A 173 50.24 -12.69 -3.04
CA LEU A 173 50.45 -14.01 -3.63
C LEU A 173 49.61 -15.06 -2.89
N GLY A 174 48.33 -15.17 -3.25
CA GLY A 174 47.51 -16.35 -2.95
C GLY A 174 47.59 -17.38 -4.08
N SER A 175 47.55 -18.67 -3.77
CA SER A 175 47.39 -19.73 -4.78
C SER A 175 46.11 -19.47 -5.60
N ARG A 176 46.06 -19.85 -6.89
CA ARG A 176 44.83 -19.74 -7.71
C ARG A 176 43.60 -20.36 -7.03
N ARG A 177 43.79 -21.39 -6.18
CA ARG A 177 42.72 -21.99 -5.37
C ARG A 177 42.26 -21.09 -4.21
N ASP A 178 43.16 -20.31 -3.64
CA ASP A 178 42.86 -19.36 -2.57
C ASP A 178 42.20 -18.09 -3.13
N ILE A 179 42.64 -17.60 -4.29
CA ILE A 179 41.96 -16.49 -4.98
C ILE A 179 40.54 -16.87 -5.39
N LEU A 180 40.33 -18.11 -5.87
CA LEU A 180 38.99 -18.62 -6.16
C LEU A 180 38.16 -18.84 -4.88
N ARG A 181 38.74 -19.36 -3.80
CA ARG A 181 38.04 -19.56 -2.52
C ARG A 181 37.69 -18.25 -1.83
N TYR A 182 38.64 -17.34 -1.65
CA TYR A 182 38.40 -16.05 -0.98
C TYR A 182 37.64 -15.07 -1.88
N GLY A 183 37.81 -15.14 -3.21
CA GLY A 183 36.99 -14.39 -4.17
C GLY A 183 35.53 -14.86 -4.18
N SER A 184 35.28 -16.18 -4.21
CA SER A 184 33.92 -16.72 -4.10
C SER A 184 33.30 -16.50 -2.73
N LEU A 185 34.09 -16.54 -1.65
CA LEU A 185 33.64 -16.21 -0.31
C LEU A 185 33.30 -14.72 -0.17
N GLY A 186 34.10 -13.83 -0.77
CA GLY A 186 33.83 -12.39 -0.82
C GLY A 186 32.56 -12.06 -1.62
N ILE A 187 32.32 -12.76 -2.73
CA ILE A 187 31.06 -12.66 -3.49
C ILE A 187 29.90 -13.20 -2.65
N ALA A 188 30.07 -14.35 -1.98
CA ALA A 188 29.03 -14.92 -1.13
C ALA A 188 28.68 -14.01 0.06
N PHE A 189 29.67 -13.38 0.71
CA PHE A 189 29.44 -12.39 1.76
C PHE A 189 28.81 -11.12 1.22
N SER A 190 29.21 -10.64 0.04
CA SER A 190 28.59 -9.47 -0.61
C SER A 190 27.13 -9.75 -0.99
N CYS A 191 26.83 -10.92 -1.56
CA CYS A 191 25.47 -11.37 -1.81
C CYS A 191 24.67 -11.56 -0.52
N LEU A 192 25.28 -12.12 0.53
CA LEU A 192 24.63 -12.25 1.83
C LEU A 192 24.34 -10.88 2.45
N PHE A 193 25.28 -9.94 2.37
CA PHE A 193 25.10 -8.57 2.85
C PHE A 193 24.06 -7.81 2.03
N PHE A 194 24.01 -8.02 0.72
CA PHE A 194 22.99 -7.47 -0.17
C PHE A 194 21.60 -8.07 0.13
N THR A 195 21.50 -9.38 0.34
CA THR A 195 20.23 -10.05 0.65
C THR A 195 19.71 -9.67 2.04
N ILE A 196 20.59 -9.55 3.04
CA ILE A 196 20.24 -9.03 4.37
C ILE A 196 19.87 -7.54 4.29
N GLY A 197 20.67 -6.74 3.59
CA GLY A 197 20.44 -5.30 3.42
C GLY A 197 19.19 -4.96 2.60
N ASN A 198 18.71 -5.88 1.76
CA ASN A 198 17.51 -5.72 0.93
C ASN A 198 16.41 -6.75 1.29
N TRP A 199 16.41 -7.27 2.51
CA TRP A 199 15.49 -8.35 2.93
C TRP A 199 14.02 -8.01 2.68
N LYS A 200 13.61 -6.76 2.92
CA LYS A 200 12.24 -6.26 2.63
C LYS A 200 11.88 -6.27 1.15
N ALA A 201 12.83 -6.09 0.24
CA ALA A 201 12.58 -6.22 -1.21
C ALA A 201 12.51 -7.69 -1.64
N MET A 202 13.26 -8.56 -0.96
CA MET A 202 13.30 -10.00 -1.22
C MET A 202 12.16 -10.78 -0.57
N GLN A 203 11.42 -10.22 0.39
CA GLN A 203 10.32 -10.92 1.08
C GLN A 203 9.22 -11.41 0.13
N PHE A 204 9.09 -10.79 -1.05
CA PHE A 204 8.12 -11.14 -2.09
C PHE A 204 8.66 -12.16 -3.10
N ALA A 205 9.99 -12.36 -3.13
CA ALA A 205 10.63 -13.33 -4.01
C ALA A 205 10.67 -14.70 -3.32
N SER A 206 9.80 -15.61 -3.75
CA SER A 206 9.84 -16.99 -3.25
C SER A 206 11.05 -17.75 -3.80
N PRO A 207 11.69 -18.65 -3.04
CA PRO A 207 12.78 -19.50 -3.56
C PRO A 207 12.36 -20.27 -4.82
N LYS A 208 11.09 -20.71 -4.89
CA LYS A 208 10.51 -21.36 -6.06
C LYS A 208 10.35 -20.40 -7.24
N GLY A 209 9.92 -19.15 -7.00
CA GLY A 209 9.83 -18.13 -8.04
C GLY A 209 11.19 -17.69 -8.60
N LEU A 210 12.21 -17.60 -7.74
CA LEU A 210 13.60 -17.37 -8.15
C LEU A 210 14.14 -18.54 -8.98
N LEU A 211 13.88 -19.77 -8.55
CA LEU A 211 14.26 -20.96 -9.31
C LEU A 211 13.57 -20.97 -10.68
N ASN A 212 12.25 -20.74 -10.73
CA ASN A 212 11.48 -20.66 -11.97
C ASN A 212 12.04 -19.59 -12.93
N PHE A 213 12.41 -18.42 -12.40
CA PHE A 213 13.03 -17.35 -13.17
C PHE A 213 14.39 -17.79 -13.76
N LEU A 214 15.25 -18.42 -12.95
CA LEU A 214 16.58 -18.88 -13.36
C LEU A 214 16.54 -20.07 -14.33
N THR A 215 15.57 -20.97 -14.18
CA THR A 215 15.41 -22.15 -15.04
C THR A 215 14.59 -21.87 -16.30
N GLY A 216 14.17 -20.61 -16.52
CA GLY A 216 13.38 -20.23 -17.69
C GLY A 216 12.01 -20.91 -17.71
N GLY A 217 11.25 -20.77 -16.62
CA GLY A 217 9.89 -21.29 -16.47
C GLY A 217 8.97 -20.83 -17.59
N ASN A 218 8.94 -21.64 -18.65
CA ASN A 218 8.11 -21.64 -19.85
C ASN A 218 7.18 -20.45 -20.10
N SER A 219 7.42 -19.76 -21.21
CA SER A 219 6.41 -18.99 -21.93
C SER A 219 6.70 -18.89 -23.44
N SER A 220 7.13 -19.98 -24.08
CA SER A 220 7.17 -20.05 -25.56
C SER A 220 5.79 -19.96 -26.23
N ILE A 221 4.71 -20.16 -25.47
CA ILE A 221 3.31 -19.98 -25.90
C ILE A 221 2.98 -18.49 -26.09
N PHE A 222 3.66 -17.61 -25.35
CA PHE A 222 3.38 -16.19 -25.29
C PHE A 222 4.31 -15.35 -26.19
N ALA A 223 5.26 -15.99 -26.89
CA ALA A 223 6.03 -15.31 -27.93
C ALA A 223 5.09 -14.94 -29.08
N THR A 224 4.81 -13.64 -29.22
CA THR A 224 3.99 -13.08 -30.29
C THR A 224 4.72 -13.21 -31.62
N ASN A 225 4.21 -14.03 -32.54
CA ASN A 225 4.43 -13.84 -33.96
C ASN A 225 3.35 -12.88 -34.47
N GLU A 226 3.68 -11.61 -34.65
CA GLU A 226 2.79 -10.65 -35.31
C GLU A 226 2.46 -11.18 -36.72
N GLY A 227 1.19 -11.54 -36.97
CA GLY A 227 0.70 -12.00 -38.28
C GLY A 227 0.07 -13.40 -38.32
N GLU A 228 0.05 -14.14 -37.22
CA GLU A 228 -0.62 -15.45 -37.16
C GLU A 228 -2.15 -15.33 -37.02
N SER A 229 -2.90 -16.23 -37.68
CA SER A 229 -4.37 -16.25 -37.59
C SER A 229 -4.83 -16.74 -36.21
N LEU A 230 -6.00 -16.27 -35.74
CA LEU A 230 -6.59 -16.74 -34.47
C LEU A 230 -6.69 -18.26 -34.40
N SER A 231 -6.99 -18.90 -35.55
CA SER A 231 -7.06 -20.36 -35.67
C SER A 231 -5.71 -21.06 -35.55
N SER A 232 -4.60 -20.48 -36.02
CA SER A 232 -3.27 -21.11 -35.89
C SER A 232 -2.80 -21.10 -34.43
N ARG A 233 -3.04 -19.99 -33.72
CA ARG A 233 -2.65 -19.84 -32.31
C ARG A 233 -3.41 -20.78 -31.38
N VAL A 234 -4.73 -20.91 -31.55
CA VAL A 234 -5.53 -21.88 -30.76
C VAL A 234 -5.05 -23.31 -30.98
N GLN A 235 -4.71 -23.68 -32.22
CA GLN A 235 -4.18 -25.02 -32.52
C GLN A 235 -2.81 -25.26 -31.89
N GLN A 236 -1.94 -24.25 -31.87
CA GLN A 236 -0.65 -24.33 -31.19
C GLN A 236 -0.81 -24.54 -29.68
N ILE A 237 -1.75 -23.81 -29.04
CA ILE A 237 -2.06 -24.00 -27.61
C ILE A 237 -2.64 -25.39 -27.36
N LYS A 238 -3.57 -25.88 -28.20
CA LYS A 238 -4.11 -27.24 -28.06
C LYS A 238 -3.02 -28.33 -28.19
N LYS A 239 -2.06 -28.14 -29.10
CA LYS A 239 -0.90 -29.03 -29.21
C LYS A 239 -0.05 -29.01 -27.95
N TYR A 240 0.25 -27.83 -27.41
CA TYR A 240 0.93 -27.68 -26.14
C TYR A 240 0.21 -28.42 -25.00
N LEU A 241 -1.12 -28.27 -24.90
CA LEU A 241 -1.92 -28.95 -23.88
C LEU A 241 -1.89 -30.48 -24.04
N ALA A 242 -1.88 -30.98 -25.29
CA ALA A 242 -1.73 -32.41 -25.56
C ALA A 242 -0.37 -32.93 -25.07
N ASP A 243 0.71 -32.23 -25.42
CA ASP A 243 2.07 -32.58 -25.00
C ASP A 243 2.19 -32.52 -23.46
N PHE A 244 1.64 -31.46 -22.85
CA PHE A 244 1.63 -31.25 -21.39
C PHE A 244 0.91 -32.38 -20.64
N GLU A 245 -0.24 -32.86 -21.13
CA GLU A 245 -0.97 -33.96 -20.49
C GLU A 245 -0.23 -35.30 -20.59
N THR A 246 0.61 -35.49 -21.62
CA THR A 246 1.44 -36.70 -21.78
C THR A 246 2.77 -36.64 -21.03
N GLY A 247 3.20 -35.45 -20.58
CA GLY A 247 4.44 -35.24 -19.84
C GLY A 247 4.40 -35.78 -18.40
N GLY A 248 5.54 -36.26 -17.90
CA GLY A 248 5.64 -36.95 -16.60
C GLY A 248 5.77 -36.07 -15.35
N SER A 249 6.02 -34.76 -15.48
CA SER A 249 6.15 -33.84 -14.33
C SER A 249 5.25 -32.63 -14.53
N ALA A 250 4.29 -32.44 -13.64
CA ALA A 250 3.37 -31.30 -13.63
C ALA A 250 3.26 -30.70 -12.24
N THR A 251 3.29 -29.37 -12.15
CA THR A 251 2.99 -28.64 -10.92
C THR A 251 1.49 -28.66 -10.69
N TYR A 252 1.06 -29.00 -9.48
CA TYR A 252 -0.34 -28.91 -9.06
C TYR A 252 -0.54 -27.71 -8.16
N VAL A 253 -1.72 -27.11 -8.22
CA VAL A 253 -2.14 -26.08 -7.27
C VAL A 253 -2.30 -26.72 -5.89
N PRO A 254 -1.71 -26.14 -4.83
CA PRO A 254 -1.93 -26.62 -3.46
C PRO A 254 -3.39 -26.38 -3.05
N GLU A 255 -3.88 -27.14 -2.07
CA GLU A 255 -5.20 -26.88 -1.51
C GLU A 255 -5.20 -25.51 -0.80
N PHE A 256 -6.34 -24.80 -0.84
CA PHE A 256 -6.49 -23.55 -0.10
C PHE A 256 -6.42 -23.83 1.41
N PRO A 257 -5.57 -23.12 2.18
CA PRO A 257 -5.53 -23.30 3.62
C PRO A 257 -6.91 -23.06 4.25
N ARG A 258 -7.35 -23.99 5.11
CA ARG A 258 -8.73 -23.99 5.67
C ARG A 258 -9.10 -22.77 6.52
N LYS A 259 -8.10 -21.99 6.95
CA LYS A 259 -8.28 -20.83 7.83
C LYS A 259 -8.33 -19.50 7.08
N LEU A 260 -8.14 -19.49 5.76
CA LEU A 260 -8.20 -18.24 5.00
C LEU A 260 -9.65 -17.74 4.95
N ASP A 261 -9.79 -16.43 5.08
CA ASP A 261 -11.05 -15.75 4.89
C ASP A 261 -11.37 -15.60 3.40
N TRP A 262 -12.66 -15.59 3.09
CA TRP A 262 -13.18 -15.50 1.73
C TRP A 262 -14.23 -14.40 1.62
N LEU A 263 -14.25 -13.78 0.44
CA LEU A 263 -15.27 -12.82 0.02
C LEU A 263 -15.93 -13.33 -1.26
N ASN A 264 -17.16 -12.89 -1.51
CA ASN A 264 -18.00 -13.31 -2.65
C ASN A 264 -18.37 -14.81 -2.67
N THR A 265 -17.96 -15.61 -1.66
CA THR A 265 -18.26 -17.04 -1.55
C THR A 265 -18.02 -17.54 -0.12
N ALA A 266 -18.60 -18.68 0.24
CA ALA A 266 -18.09 -19.48 1.36
C ALA A 266 -16.70 -20.07 1.02
N PRO A 267 -15.88 -20.47 2.02
CA PRO A 267 -14.55 -21.02 1.75
C PRO A 267 -14.56 -22.19 0.77
N LEU A 268 -13.79 -22.05 -0.31
CA LEU A 268 -13.66 -23.05 -1.36
C LEU A 268 -12.52 -24.02 -1.06
N GLN A 269 -12.69 -25.27 -1.51
CA GLN A 269 -11.65 -26.28 -1.62
C GLN A 269 -11.40 -26.55 -3.10
N PHE A 270 -10.16 -26.37 -3.54
CA PHE A 270 -9.77 -26.53 -4.94
C PHE A 270 -10.15 -27.93 -5.46
N GLY A 271 -9.76 -28.99 -4.76
CA GLY A 271 -9.96 -30.37 -5.20
C GLY A 271 -11.42 -30.85 -5.21
N ARG A 272 -12.33 -30.09 -4.60
CA ARG A 272 -13.75 -30.42 -4.48
C ARG A 272 -14.64 -29.47 -5.26
N ASP A 273 -14.52 -28.17 -5.00
CA ASP A 273 -15.45 -27.14 -5.47
C ASP A 273 -15.05 -26.57 -6.85
N LEU A 274 -13.75 -26.61 -7.17
CA LEU A 274 -13.19 -26.16 -8.45
C LEU A 274 -12.80 -27.30 -9.39
N LYS A 275 -12.96 -28.56 -8.95
CA LYS A 275 -12.71 -29.74 -9.77
C LYS A 275 -13.59 -29.73 -11.02
N GLY A 276 -12.99 -30.09 -12.17
CA GLY A 276 -13.71 -30.11 -13.43
C GLY A 276 -13.84 -28.74 -14.10
N ARG A 277 -13.15 -27.70 -13.62
CA ARG A 277 -13.18 -26.35 -14.20
C ARG A 277 -11.81 -25.91 -14.68
N VAL A 278 -11.79 -25.07 -15.70
CA VAL A 278 -10.61 -24.23 -15.95
C VAL A 278 -10.65 -23.08 -14.95
N VAL A 279 -9.58 -22.88 -14.20
CA VAL A 279 -9.51 -21.84 -13.15
C VAL A 279 -8.40 -20.86 -13.51
N VAL A 280 -8.65 -19.56 -13.33
CA VAL A 280 -7.61 -18.53 -13.32
C VAL A 280 -7.46 -18.04 -11.88
N LEU A 281 -6.28 -18.25 -11.29
CA LEU A 281 -5.91 -17.60 -10.03
C LEU A 281 -5.28 -16.25 -10.37
N ASP A 282 -5.91 -15.16 -9.97
CA ASP A 282 -5.39 -13.81 -10.10
C ASP A 282 -4.68 -13.41 -8.79
N PHE A 283 -3.36 -13.34 -8.81
CA PHE A 283 -2.57 -12.86 -7.67
C PHE A 283 -2.49 -11.35 -7.69
N TRP A 284 -3.25 -10.72 -6.79
CA TRP A 284 -3.46 -9.27 -6.78
C TRP A 284 -3.33 -8.67 -5.38
N THR A 285 -3.23 -7.35 -5.32
CA THR A 285 -3.31 -6.56 -4.07
C THR A 285 -3.95 -5.21 -4.39
N TYR A 286 -4.81 -4.69 -3.52
CA TYR A 286 -5.65 -3.55 -3.89
C TYR A 286 -4.89 -2.22 -3.98
N CYS A 287 -3.69 -2.10 -3.41
CA CYS A 287 -2.88 -0.89 -3.55
C CYS A 287 -2.12 -0.81 -4.89
N CYS A 288 -2.11 -1.89 -5.67
CA CYS A 288 -1.31 -1.99 -6.89
C CYS A 288 -2.10 -1.49 -8.10
N ILE A 289 -1.63 -0.42 -8.74
CA ILE A 289 -2.30 0.15 -9.91
C ILE A 289 -2.34 -0.83 -11.09
N ASN A 290 -1.27 -1.60 -11.31
CA ASN A 290 -1.24 -2.62 -12.36
C ASN A 290 -2.30 -3.71 -12.13
N CYS A 291 -2.60 -4.04 -10.87
CA CYS A 291 -3.69 -4.98 -10.54
C CYS A 291 -5.06 -4.37 -10.86
N MET A 292 -5.24 -3.06 -10.66
CA MET A 292 -6.52 -2.41 -10.96
C MET A 292 -6.76 -2.35 -12.47
N HIS A 293 -5.71 -2.12 -13.27
CA HIS A 293 -5.80 -2.08 -14.72
C HIS A 293 -6.25 -3.39 -15.37
N VAL A 294 -6.04 -4.53 -14.73
CA VAL A 294 -6.42 -5.85 -15.28
C VAL A 294 -7.83 -6.30 -14.88
N LEU A 295 -8.50 -5.62 -13.94
CA LEU A 295 -9.86 -5.99 -13.53
C LEU A 295 -10.87 -5.95 -14.70
N PRO A 296 -10.85 -4.95 -15.60
CA PRO A 296 -11.70 -4.97 -16.79
C PRO A 296 -11.40 -6.14 -17.75
N ASP A 297 -10.14 -6.57 -17.81
CA ASP A 297 -9.74 -7.71 -18.63
C ASP A 297 -10.28 -9.04 -18.06
N LEU A 298 -10.27 -9.18 -16.72
CA LEU A 298 -10.88 -10.30 -16.01
C LEU A 298 -12.40 -10.28 -16.17
N GLU A 299 -13.06 -9.14 -15.99
CA GLU A 299 -14.51 -9.02 -16.18
C GLU A 299 -14.92 -9.42 -17.61
N PHE A 300 -14.13 -9.02 -18.61
CA PHE A 300 -14.35 -9.40 -20.01
C PHE A 300 -14.36 -10.92 -20.19
N ILE A 301 -13.35 -11.63 -19.68
CA ILE A 301 -13.26 -13.10 -19.84
C ILE A 301 -14.31 -13.83 -19.00
N GLU A 302 -14.63 -13.35 -17.80
CA GLU A 302 -15.69 -13.89 -16.96
C GLU A 302 -17.04 -13.81 -17.68
N LYS A 303 -17.35 -12.66 -18.30
CA LYS A 303 -18.57 -12.47 -19.09
C LYS A 303 -18.58 -13.34 -20.34
N LYS A 304 -17.45 -13.46 -21.04
CA LYS A 304 -17.32 -14.27 -22.26
C LYS A 304 -17.54 -15.76 -21.99
N TYR A 305 -17.03 -16.27 -20.87
CA TYR A 305 -17.05 -17.69 -20.52
C TYR A 305 -18.07 -18.05 -19.43
N LYS A 306 -19.02 -17.17 -19.11
CA LYS A 306 -20.01 -17.35 -18.03
C LYS A 306 -20.80 -18.67 -18.08
N ASP A 307 -21.06 -19.19 -19.28
CA ASP A 307 -21.84 -20.42 -19.50
C ASP A 307 -20.94 -21.66 -19.66
N LYS A 308 -19.63 -21.51 -19.41
CA LYS A 308 -18.63 -22.57 -19.44
C LYS A 308 -18.19 -22.90 -18.01
N PRO A 309 -17.64 -24.11 -17.76
CA PRO A 309 -17.05 -24.46 -16.47
C PRO A 309 -15.69 -23.78 -16.30
N PHE A 310 -15.75 -22.46 -16.14
CA PHE A 310 -14.64 -21.54 -15.98
C PHE A 310 -14.86 -20.71 -14.70
N THR A 311 -13.79 -20.33 -14.01
CA THR A 311 -13.86 -19.51 -12.80
C THR A 311 -12.59 -18.71 -12.61
N VAL A 312 -12.72 -17.42 -12.29
CA VAL A 312 -11.63 -16.61 -11.74
C VAL A 312 -11.68 -16.70 -10.21
N VAL A 313 -10.52 -16.80 -9.56
CA VAL A 313 -10.38 -16.66 -8.11
C VAL A 313 -9.31 -15.61 -7.85
N GLY A 314 -9.68 -14.51 -7.22
CA GLY A 314 -8.75 -13.48 -6.78
C GLY A 314 -8.00 -13.95 -5.54
N VAL A 315 -6.71 -14.23 -5.67
CA VAL A 315 -5.81 -14.57 -4.56
C VAL A 315 -5.17 -13.28 -4.06
N HIS A 316 -5.85 -12.61 -3.13
CA HIS A 316 -5.35 -11.36 -2.56
C HIS A 316 -4.10 -11.62 -1.73
N SER A 317 -2.95 -11.20 -2.23
CA SER A 317 -1.63 -11.39 -1.61
C SER A 317 -1.09 -10.03 -1.18
N ALA A 318 -1.20 -9.72 0.11
CA ALA A 318 -1.02 -8.38 0.66
C ALA A 318 0.41 -7.84 0.54
N LYS A 319 0.64 -6.75 -0.19
CA LYS A 319 1.97 -6.11 -0.28
C LYS A 319 2.38 -5.43 1.04
N PHE A 320 1.42 -4.84 1.75
CA PHE A 320 1.60 -4.18 3.04
C PHE A 320 0.76 -4.85 4.14
N ASP A 321 1.17 -4.74 5.40
CA ASP A 321 0.47 -5.38 6.53
C ASP A 321 -0.98 -4.91 6.69
N ASN A 322 -1.26 -3.64 6.36
CA ASN A 322 -2.62 -3.09 6.38
C ASN A 322 -3.53 -3.72 5.31
N GLU A 323 -2.96 -4.27 4.22
CA GLU A 323 -3.73 -4.96 3.19
C GLU A 323 -4.15 -6.37 3.60
N LYS A 324 -3.68 -6.89 4.76
CA LYS A 324 -4.14 -8.16 5.32
C LYS A 324 -5.53 -8.07 5.95
N ASP A 325 -6.00 -6.86 6.23
CA ASP A 325 -7.30 -6.62 6.86
C ASP A 325 -8.47 -6.96 5.93
N LEU A 326 -9.37 -7.84 6.37
CA LEU A 326 -10.47 -8.34 5.55
C LEU A 326 -11.48 -7.24 5.18
N GLU A 327 -11.73 -6.27 6.07
CA GLU A 327 -12.67 -5.17 5.78
C GLU A 327 -12.12 -4.21 4.73
N ALA A 328 -10.79 -3.97 4.74
CA ALA A 328 -10.11 -3.21 3.71
C ALA A 328 -10.19 -3.91 2.35
N ILE A 329 -9.96 -5.23 2.31
CA ILE A 329 -10.11 -6.04 1.09
C ILE A 329 -11.56 -6.01 0.62
N ARG A 330 -12.54 -6.19 1.51
CA ARG A 330 -13.98 -6.08 1.18
C ARG A 330 -14.31 -4.72 0.59
N SER A 331 -13.80 -3.65 1.18
CA SER A 331 -13.99 -2.29 0.67
C SER A 331 -13.40 -2.12 -0.73
N ALA A 332 -12.25 -2.74 -1.02
CA ALA A 332 -11.67 -2.77 -2.37
C ALA A 332 -12.51 -3.59 -3.35
N VAL A 333 -12.96 -4.79 -2.97
CA VAL A 333 -13.87 -5.64 -3.77
C VAL A 333 -15.13 -4.86 -4.18
N LEU A 334 -15.75 -4.16 -3.22
CA LEU A 334 -16.92 -3.31 -3.48
C LEU A 334 -16.58 -2.09 -4.33
N ARG A 335 -15.45 -1.43 -4.05
CA ARG A 335 -15.00 -0.24 -4.79
C ARG A 335 -14.79 -0.58 -6.25
N TYR A 336 -14.04 -1.64 -6.56
CA TYR A 336 -13.70 -2.01 -7.93
C TYR A 336 -14.70 -2.98 -8.58
N ASN A 337 -15.84 -3.23 -7.94
CA ASN A 337 -16.90 -4.12 -8.44
C ASN A 337 -16.40 -5.53 -8.80
N VAL A 338 -15.51 -6.09 -7.99
CA VAL A 338 -15.01 -7.46 -8.15
C VAL A 338 -16.13 -8.44 -7.79
N THR A 339 -16.49 -9.32 -8.74
CA THR A 339 -17.64 -10.26 -8.59
C THR A 339 -17.25 -11.74 -8.54
N HIS A 340 -15.99 -12.09 -8.81
CA HIS A 340 -15.48 -13.44 -8.58
C HIS A 340 -15.17 -13.71 -7.09
N PRO A 341 -15.05 -14.98 -6.68
CA PRO A 341 -14.46 -15.37 -5.40
C PRO A 341 -13.12 -14.70 -5.12
N VAL A 342 -12.94 -14.20 -3.90
CA VAL A 342 -11.66 -13.65 -3.43
C VAL A 342 -11.25 -14.36 -2.14
N VAL A 343 -10.00 -14.80 -2.07
CA VAL A 343 -9.38 -15.38 -0.87
C VAL A 343 -8.32 -14.43 -0.33
N ASN A 344 -8.31 -14.22 0.99
CA ASN A 344 -7.28 -13.44 1.66
C ASN A 344 -6.04 -14.32 1.93
N ASP A 345 -5.09 -14.33 0.99
CA ASP A 345 -3.75 -14.92 1.16
C ASP A 345 -2.77 -13.87 1.72
N GLY A 346 -3.16 -13.17 2.79
CA GLY A 346 -2.40 -12.07 3.37
C GLY A 346 -0.97 -12.44 3.81
N ASP A 347 -0.74 -13.72 4.13
CA ASP A 347 0.59 -14.24 4.46
C ASP A 347 1.33 -14.83 3.26
N MET A 348 0.80 -14.73 2.03
CA MET A 348 1.44 -15.16 0.77
C MET A 348 1.79 -16.65 0.71
N TYR A 349 0.96 -17.52 1.27
CA TYR A 349 1.19 -18.96 1.22
C TYR A 349 1.08 -19.49 -0.21
N LEU A 350 -0.04 -19.22 -0.90
CA LEU A 350 -0.26 -19.68 -2.28
C LEU A 350 0.75 -19.02 -3.22
N TRP A 351 1.03 -17.74 -3.01
CA TRP A 351 2.06 -16.99 -3.74
C TRP A 351 3.40 -17.72 -3.73
N ARG A 352 3.88 -18.14 -2.55
CA ARG A 352 5.16 -18.86 -2.42
C ARG A 352 5.11 -20.27 -2.99
N GLU A 353 4.03 -21.00 -2.72
CA GLU A 353 3.86 -22.38 -3.20
C GLU A 353 3.78 -22.47 -4.72
N LEU A 354 3.20 -21.46 -5.38
CA LEU A 354 3.10 -21.40 -6.83
C LEU A 354 4.29 -20.69 -7.50
N GLY A 355 5.22 -20.15 -6.72
CA GLY A 355 6.41 -19.50 -7.26
C GLY A 355 6.11 -18.14 -7.90
N VAL A 356 5.05 -17.46 -7.46
CA VAL A 356 4.71 -16.10 -7.92
C VAL A 356 5.77 -15.12 -7.44
N ASN A 357 6.02 -14.07 -8.22
CA ASN A 357 7.07 -13.08 -7.95
C ASN A 357 6.69 -11.64 -8.36
N SER A 358 5.48 -11.40 -8.88
CA SER A 358 5.04 -10.09 -9.34
C SER A 358 3.53 -9.94 -9.29
N TRP A 359 3.07 -8.71 -9.09
CA TRP A 359 1.67 -8.32 -9.14
C TRP A 359 1.39 -7.53 -10.44
N PRO A 360 0.28 -7.81 -11.15
CA PRO A 360 -0.54 -9.02 -11.03
C PRO A 360 0.21 -10.24 -11.61
N THR A 361 -0.20 -11.44 -11.22
CA THR A 361 0.17 -12.69 -11.92
C THR A 361 -1.05 -13.59 -12.04
N PHE A 362 -1.31 -14.09 -13.24
CA PHE A 362 -2.38 -15.05 -13.52
C PHE A 362 -1.81 -16.46 -13.59
N VAL A 363 -2.38 -17.39 -12.84
CA VAL A 363 -2.07 -18.82 -12.93
C VAL A 363 -3.27 -19.53 -13.53
N VAL A 364 -3.14 -20.04 -14.76
CA VAL A 364 -4.19 -20.81 -15.44
C VAL A 364 -4.06 -22.27 -15.02
N VAL A 365 -5.16 -22.87 -14.58
CA VAL A 365 -5.21 -24.19 -13.97
C VAL A 365 -6.22 -25.08 -14.69
N ALA A 366 -5.79 -26.31 -14.96
CA ALA A 366 -6.60 -27.34 -15.59
C ALA A 366 -7.69 -27.89 -14.65
N PRO A 367 -8.72 -28.57 -15.20
CA PRO A 367 -9.79 -29.25 -14.44
C PRO A 367 -9.35 -30.26 -13.39
N ASN A 368 -8.12 -30.77 -13.51
CA ASN A 368 -7.49 -31.73 -12.61
C ASN A 368 -6.52 -31.08 -11.59
N GLY A 369 -6.41 -29.74 -11.59
CA GLY A 369 -5.54 -28.98 -10.69
C GLY A 369 -4.10 -28.79 -11.17
N LYS A 370 -3.74 -29.26 -12.38
CA LYS A 370 -2.42 -28.98 -12.97
C LYS A 370 -2.32 -27.51 -13.39
N VAL A 371 -1.20 -26.87 -13.07
CA VAL A 371 -0.88 -25.51 -13.53
C VAL A 371 -0.48 -25.57 -14.99
N LEU A 372 -1.26 -24.92 -15.85
CA LEU A 372 -1.06 -24.87 -17.30
C LEU A 372 -0.11 -23.75 -17.70
N ALA A 373 -0.29 -22.57 -17.13
CA ALA A 373 0.48 -21.39 -17.48
C ALA A 373 0.55 -20.41 -16.31
N GLN A 374 1.61 -19.61 -16.28
CA GLN A 374 1.73 -18.43 -15.44
C GLN A 374 2.01 -17.22 -16.34
N ILE A 375 1.25 -16.14 -16.15
CA ILE A 375 1.35 -14.91 -16.94
C ILE A 375 1.50 -13.76 -15.95
N SER A 376 2.64 -13.07 -15.98
CA SER A 376 2.95 -12.01 -15.03
C SER A 376 2.85 -10.63 -15.69
N GLY A 377 2.31 -9.66 -14.97
CA GLY A 377 2.16 -8.28 -15.43
C GLY A 377 0.79 -7.97 -16.05
N GLU A 378 0.60 -6.70 -16.39
CA GLU A 378 -0.60 -6.17 -17.03
C GLU A 378 -0.53 -6.25 -18.57
N GLY A 379 -1.67 -6.09 -19.26
CA GLY A 379 -1.72 -6.01 -20.73
C GLY A 379 -1.85 -7.34 -21.47
N HIS A 380 -2.11 -8.44 -20.76
CA HIS A 380 -2.16 -9.80 -21.31
C HIS A 380 -3.57 -10.34 -21.57
N ARG A 381 -4.60 -9.48 -21.71
CA ARG A 381 -5.99 -9.93 -21.94
C ARG A 381 -6.12 -10.98 -23.04
N LYS A 382 -5.51 -10.72 -24.20
CA LYS A 382 -5.61 -11.61 -25.37
C LYS A 382 -4.97 -12.96 -25.08
N ASP A 383 -3.81 -12.97 -24.43
CA ASP A 383 -3.11 -14.18 -24.06
C ASP A 383 -3.94 -15.04 -23.09
N LEU A 384 -4.52 -14.39 -22.07
CA LEU A 384 -5.39 -15.05 -21.10
C LEU A 384 -6.65 -15.62 -21.77
N ASP A 385 -7.29 -14.84 -22.65
CA ASP A 385 -8.46 -15.26 -23.41
C ASP A 385 -8.17 -16.47 -24.32
N ASP A 386 -7.07 -16.43 -25.09
CA ASP A 386 -6.68 -17.52 -25.98
C ASP A 386 -6.37 -18.82 -25.20
N VAL A 387 -5.64 -18.72 -24.08
CA VAL A 387 -5.27 -19.88 -23.27
C VAL A 387 -6.51 -20.48 -22.59
N VAL A 388 -7.37 -19.65 -21.99
CA VAL A 388 -8.61 -20.11 -21.36
C VAL A 388 -9.54 -20.75 -22.39
N GLY A 389 -9.76 -20.10 -23.53
CA GLY A 389 -10.60 -20.62 -24.61
C GLY A 389 -10.11 -21.96 -25.14
N ALA A 390 -8.80 -22.06 -25.46
CA ALA A 390 -8.20 -23.29 -25.94
C ALA A 390 -8.26 -24.42 -24.88
N ALA A 391 -8.03 -24.10 -23.60
CA ALA A 391 -8.15 -25.07 -22.51
C ALA A 391 -9.59 -25.59 -22.36
N LEU A 392 -10.58 -24.69 -22.38
CA LEU A 392 -11.99 -25.07 -22.33
C LEU A 392 -12.35 -26.00 -23.48
N GLU A 393 -11.99 -25.69 -24.73
CA GLU A 393 -12.25 -26.58 -25.86
C GLU A 393 -11.55 -27.94 -25.71
N PHE A 394 -10.26 -27.92 -25.36
CA PHE A 394 -9.43 -29.12 -25.24
C PHE A 394 -9.93 -30.10 -24.17
N TYR A 395 -10.34 -29.59 -23.01
CA TYR A 395 -10.83 -30.41 -21.90
C TYR A 395 -12.30 -30.83 -22.08
N ASP A 396 -13.09 -30.07 -22.84
CA ASP A 396 -14.45 -30.46 -23.24
C ASP A 396 -14.42 -31.69 -24.16
N GLU A 397 -13.56 -31.67 -25.19
CA GLU A 397 -13.32 -32.80 -26.10
C GLU A 397 -12.95 -34.10 -25.35
N ARG A 398 -12.31 -33.97 -24.19
CA ARG A 398 -11.87 -35.07 -23.31
C ARG A 398 -12.86 -35.44 -22.21
N LYS A 399 -14.00 -34.73 -22.12
CA LYS A 399 -15.03 -34.92 -21.09
C LYS A 399 -14.48 -34.79 -19.65
N LEU A 400 -13.51 -33.91 -19.46
CA LEU A 400 -12.92 -33.62 -18.15
C LEU A 400 -13.55 -32.40 -17.46
N LEU A 401 -14.41 -31.68 -18.17
CA LEU A 401 -15.14 -30.54 -17.64
C LEU A 401 -16.42 -30.96 -16.90
N GLN A 402 -16.73 -30.25 -15.82
CA GLN A 402 -17.93 -30.47 -15.00
C GLN A 402 -18.69 -29.15 -14.84
N ASN A 403 -19.94 -29.14 -15.28
CA ASN A 403 -20.79 -27.95 -15.21
C ASN A 403 -21.54 -27.89 -13.86
N ASN A 404 -20.78 -27.78 -12.78
CA ASN A 404 -21.36 -27.55 -11.46
C ASN A 404 -21.62 -26.03 -11.32
N SER A 405 -22.55 -25.62 -10.45
CA SER A 405 -22.67 -24.20 -10.08
C SER A 405 -21.75 -23.92 -8.89
N LEU A 406 -21.12 -22.75 -8.85
CA LEU A 406 -20.41 -22.24 -7.67
C LEU A 406 -21.38 -21.32 -6.90
N PRO A 407 -21.65 -21.59 -5.61
CA PRO A 407 -22.55 -20.76 -4.83
C PRO A 407 -21.88 -19.43 -4.49
N LEU A 408 -22.08 -18.44 -5.35
CA LEU A 408 -21.60 -17.07 -5.10
C LEU A 408 -22.50 -16.35 -4.10
N ALA A 409 -21.88 -15.52 -3.29
CA ALA A 409 -22.48 -14.75 -2.21
C ALA A 409 -21.84 -13.36 -2.21
N LEU A 410 -22.23 -12.52 -3.17
CA LEU A 410 -21.50 -11.28 -3.45
C LEU A 410 -21.59 -10.28 -2.30
N GLU A 411 -20.48 -9.65 -1.97
CA GLU A 411 -20.41 -8.65 -0.90
C GLU A 411 -21.34 -7.46 -1.19
N LYS A 412 -21.46 -7.08 -2.47
CA LYS A 412 -22.28 -5.94 -2.90
C LYS A 412 -23.78 -6.12 -2.63
N ASP A 413 -24.25 -7.36 -2.53
CA ASP A 413 -25.66 -7.67 -2.29
C ASP A 413 -25.99 -7.64 -0.78
N ARG A 414 -24.97 -7.56 0.07
CA ARG A 414 -25.10 -7.66 1.54
C ARG A 414 -24.75 -6.36 2.27
N ASP A 415 -24.05 -5.45 1.60
CA ASP A 415 -23.62 -4.20 2.21
C ASP A 415 -24.69 -3.11 2.07
N SER A 416 -25.45 -2.88 3.14
CA SER A 416 -26.50 -1.86 3.20
C SER A 416 -25.98 -0.44 2.97
N ARG A 417 -24.68 -0.18 3.24
CA ARG A 417 -24.07 1.15 3.05
C ARG A 417 -24.13 1.60 1.59
N LEU A 418 -24.11 0.64 0.65
CA LEU A 418 -24.22 0.91 -0.78
C LEU A 418 -25.60 1.45 -1.20
N ILE A 419 -26.62 1.25 -0.37
CA ILE A 419 -28.00 1.71 -0.62
C ILE A 419 -28.30 2.97 0.18
N THR A 420 -27.81 3.07 1.42
CA THR A 420 -28.22 4.13 2.35
C THR A 420 -27.38 5.40 2.26
N SER A 421 -26.14 5.32 1.76
CA SER A 421 -25.23 6.47 1.71
C SER A 421 -25.50 7.35 0.47
N PRO A 422 -25.54 8.69 0.61
CA PRO A 422 -25.66 9.59 -0.54
C PRO A 422 -24.41 9.63 -1.42
N LEU A 423 -23.25 9.21 -0.86
CA LEU A 423 -21.97 9.10 -1.55
C LEU A 423 -21.55 7.63 -1.62
N LYS A 424 -20.86 7.24 -2.69
CA LYS A 424 -20.35 5.89 -2.91
C LYS A 424 -18.87 5.96 -3.27
N PHE A 425 -18.05 5.56 -2.31
CA PHE A 425 -16.58 5.62 -2.38
C PHE A 425 -16.04 6.96 -2.88
N PRO A 426 -16.32 8.09 -2.18
CA PRO A 426 -15.79 9.38 -2.58
C PRO A 426 -14.26 9.39 -2.55
N GLY A 427 -13.64 9.86 -3.64
CA GLY A 427 -12.20 9.75 -3.87
C GLY A 427 -11.39 10.91 -3.30
N LYS A 428 -11.78 12.14 -3.64
CA LYS A 428 -11.09 13.40 -3.27
C LYS A 428 -12.07 14.55 -3.08
N LEU A 429 -11.52 15.63 -2.52
CA LEU A 429 -12.21 16.89 -2.26
C LEU A 429 -11.44 18.05 -2.89
N ALA A 430 -12.16 19.08 -3.31
CA ALA A 430 -11.60 20.41 -3.56
C ALA A 430 -12.51 21.46 -2.90
N ILE A 431 -11.95 22.59 -2.48
CA ILE A 431 -12.67 23.60 -1.70
C ILE A 431 -12.62 24.97 -2.38
N ASP A 432 -13.74 25.68 -2.31
CA ASP A 432 -13.89 27.09 -2.67
C ASP A 432 -14.46 27.88 -1.50
N VAL A 433 -13.56 28.38 -0.65
CA VAL A 433 -13.93 29.13 0.55
C VAL A 433 -14.63 30.45 0.20
N GLN A 434 -14.28 31.10 -0.93
CA GLN A 434 -14.81 32.42 -1.28
C GLN A 434 -16.30 32.37 -1.62
N ASN A 435 -16.76 31.28 -2.26
CA ASN A 435 -18.16 31.11 -2.64
C ASN A 435 -18.88 30.07 -1.76
N ASN A 436 -18.29 29.66 -0.64
CA ASN A 436 -18.84 28.66 0.28
C ASN A 436 -19.20 27.34 -0.45
N ARG A 437 -18.25 26.73 -1.19
CA ARG A 437 -18.48 25.46 -1.90
C ARG A 437 -17.43 24.39 -1.57
N LEU A 438 -17.87 23.14 -1.49
CA LEU A 438 -17.07 21.93 -1.43
C LEU A 438 -17.41 21.06 -2.64
N PHE A 439 -16.38 20.65 -3.38
CA PHE A 439 -16.48 19.71 -4.49
C PHE A 439 -16.03 18.33 -4.02
N ILE A 440 -16.85 17.32 -4.28
CA ILE A 440 -16.62 15.93 -3.85
C ILE A 440 -16.62 15.06 -5.10
N SER A 441 -15.55 14.32 -5.35
CA SER A 441 -15.57 13.29 -6.40
C SER A 441 -16.25 12.03 -5.85
N ASP A 442 -17.52 11.86 -6.20
CA ASP A 442 -18.35 10.73 -5.79
C ASP A 442 -18.10 9.56 -6.75
N SER A 443 -16.92 8.95 -6.62
CA SER A 443 -16.28 8.16 -7.67
C SER A 443 -17.13 7.00 -8.18
N ASN A 444 -17.78 6.22 -7.29
CA ASN A 444 -18.60 5.08 -7.72
C ASN A 444 -20.06 5.45 -8.04
N HIS A 445 -20.39 6.74 -7.99
CA HIS A 445 -21.57 7.29 -8.66
C HIS A 445 -21.20 8.08 -9.92
N ASN A 446 -19.94 8.03 -10.39
CA ASN A 446 -19.49 8.65 -11.64
C ASN A 446 -19.89 10.12 -11.81
N ARG A 447 -19.78 10.90 -10.71
CA ARG A 447 -20.18 12.31 -10.66
C ARG A 447 -19.32 13.13 -9.71
N ILE A 448 -19.41 14.44 -9.84
CA ILE A 448 -18.96 15.41 -8.85
C ILE A 448 -20.19 15.94 -8.11
N VAL A 449 -20.18 15.86 -6.78
CA VAL A 449 -21.19 16.47 -5.92
C VAL A 449 -20.65 17.81 -5.42
N VAL A 450 -21.48 18.85 -5.48
CA VAL A 450 -21.16 20.18 -4.97
C VAL A 450 -22.07 20.48 -3.80
N THR A 451 -21.49 20.74 -2.64
CA THR A 451 -22.20 21.18 -1.43
C THR A 451 -21.70 22.56 -1.01
N ASN A 452 -22.37 23.21 -0.06
CA ASN A 452 -21.74 24.28 0.70
C ASN A 452 -20.82 23.69 1.79
N LEU A 453 -20.12 24.55 2.55
CA LEU A 453 -19.21 24.09 3.60
C LEU A 453 -19.95 23.50 4.83
N ASP A 454 -21.24 23.78 4.97
CA ASP A 454 -22.12 23.15 5.99
C ASP A 454 -22.66 21.78 5.54
N GLY A 455 -22.36 21.35 4.31
CA GLY A 455 -22.78 20.07 3.74
C GLY A 455 -24.13 20.09 3.04
N GLU A 456 -24.77 21.26 2.88
CA GLU A 456 -26.02 21.38 2.13
C GLU A 456 -25.75 21.23 0.63
N PHE A 457 -26.53 20.38 -0.04
CA PHE A 457 -26.39 20.12 -1.46
C PHE A 457 -26.67 21.37 -2.30
N ILE A 458 -25.77 21.68 -3.24
CA ILE A 458 -25.93 22.78 -4.21
C ILE A 458 -26.29 22.23 -5.58
N CYS A 459 -25.45 21.36 -6.15
CA CYS A 459 -25.70 20.72 -7.44
C CYS A 459 -24.84 19.46 -7.63
N GLN A 460 -25.10 18.71 -8.70
CA GLN A 460 -24.22 17.66 -9.18
C GLN A 460 -23.76 17.96 -10.61
N VAL A 461 -22.57 17.45 -10.95
CA VAL A 461 -22.03 17.43 -12.31
C VAL A 461 -21.74 15.98 -12.66
N GLY A 462 -22.40 15.44 -13.68
CA GLY A 462 -22.36 14.03 -14.04
C GLY A 462 -23.77 13.43 -14.13
N SER A 463 -24.04 12.66 -15.18
CA SER A 463 -25.27 11.89 -15.37
C SER A 463 -25.39 10.71 -14.40
N SER A 464 -24.32 10.41 -13.66
CA SER A 464 -24.12 9.21 -12.84
C SER A 464 -23.92 7.91 -13.62
N GLU A 465 -23.93 7.98 -14.95
CA GLU A 465 -23.53 6.90 -15.84
C GLU A 465 -22.04 6.98 -16.14
N GLU A 466 -21.39 5.82 -16.31
CA GLU A 466 -20.01 5.74 -16.77
C GLU A 466 -19.90 6.26 -18.21
N GLY A 467 -18.96 7.18 -18.46
CA GLY A 467 -18.67 7.65 -19.81
C GLY A 467 -17.77 8.88 -19.87
N LEU A 468 -17.48 9.33 -21.09
CA LEU A 468 -16.57 10.46 -21.39
C LEU A 468 -17.30 11.60 -22.12
N LEU A 469 -18.60 11.74 -21.90
CA LEU A 469 -19.39 12.77 -22.60
C LEU A 469 -19.16 14.14 -21.95
N ASP A 470 -18.82 15.14 -22.76
CA ASP A 470 -18.81 16.55 -22.36
C ASP A 470 -20.21 17.16 -22.53
N GLY A 471 -20.49 18.26 -21.83
CA GLY A 471 -21.72 19.01 -22.02
C GLY A 471 -22.17 19.78 -20.79
N GLN A 472 -23.48 19.93 -20.66
CA GLN A 472 -24.11 20.50 -19.47
C GLN A 472 -23.94 19.54 -18.27
N PHE A 473 -24.12 20.06 -17.06
CA PHE A 473 -23.85 19.32 -15.83
C PHE A 473 -24.65 18.02 -15.68
N ASP A 474 -25.88 17.98 -16.16
CA ASP A 474 -26.77 16.81 -16.12
C ASP A 474 -26.46 15.76 -17.21
N THR A 475 -25.86 16.19 -18.33
CA THR A 475 -25.54 15.32 -19.47
C THR A 475 -24.10 14.82 -19.49
N ALA A 476 -23.16 15.57 -18.91
CA ALA A 476 -21.76 15.17 -18.87
C ALA A 476 -21.63 13.84 -18.12
N SER A 477 -20.70 12.98 -18.52
CA SER A 477 -20.40 11.73 -17.83
C SER A 477 -18.94 11.63 -17.44
N PHE A 478 -18.68 10.90 -16.38
CA PHE A 478 -17.33 10.59 -15.87
C PHE A 478 -17.18 9.07 -15.77
N ASN A 479 -15.95 8.61 -15.57
CA ASN A 479 -15.66 7.23 -15.21
C ASN A 479 -14.69 7.22 -14.04
N ARG A 480 -15.25 7.01 -12.84
CA ARG A 480 -14.56 7.05 -11.55
C ARG A 480 -13.64 8.26 -11.36
N PRO A 481 -14.20 9.49 -11.30
CA PRO A 481 -13.39 10.69 -11.08
C PRO A 481 -12.69 10.62 -9.72
N GLN A 482 -11.44 11.08 -9.65
CA GLN A 482 -10.63 11.11 -8.43
C GLN A 482 -10.17 12.53 -8.13
N GLY A 483 -8.94 12.89 -8.51
CA GLY A 483 -8.30 14.18 -8.21
C GLY A 483 -9.15 15.37 -8.63
N LEU A 484 -9.27 16.35 -7.73
CA LEU A 484 -9.96 17.61 -7.96
C LEU A 484 -9.02 18.78 -7.68
N ALA A 485 -9.01 19.78 -8.56
CA ALA A 485 -8.26 21.01 -8.35
C ALA A 485 -9.08 22.22 -8.76
N TYR A 486 -9.41 23.09 -7.80
CA TYR A 486 -10.24 24.27 -8.05
C TYR A 486 -9.40 25.54 -8.18
N ASN A 487 -9.62 26.31 -9.25
CA ASN A 487 -9.01 27.61 -9.50
C ASN A 487 -10.02 28.73 -9.24
N PHE A 488 -9.95 29.34 -8.05
CA PHE A 488 -10.88 30.40 -7.64
C PHE A 488 -10.84 31.64 -8.54
N LYS A 489 -9.68 32.01 -9.10
CA LYS A 489 -9.55 33.22 -9.94
C LYS A 489 -10.29 33.08 -11.27
N LYS A 490 -10.38 31.85 -11.78
CA LYS A 490 -11.03 31.54 -13.06
C LYS A 490 -12.41 30.91 -12.89
N ASN A 491 -12.77 30.54 -11.67
CA ASN A 491 -13.96 29.73 -11.37
C ASN A 491 -14.00 28.43 -12.20
N ILE A 492 -12.88 27.71 -12.22
CA ILE A 492 -12.72 26.45 -12.99
C ILE A 492 -12.33 25.33 -12.02
N LEU A 493 -13.04 24.21 -12.08
CA LEU A 493 -12.66 22.95 -11.45
C LEU A 493 -12.04 22.05 -12.50
N TYR A 494 -10.84 21.52 -12.22
CA TYR A 494 -10.22 20.47 -13.02
C TYR A 494 -10.44 19.12 -12.34
N VAL A 495 -10.77 18.10 -13.13
CA VAL A 495 -11.07 16.75 -12.64
C VAL A 495 -10.14 15.73 -13.30
N ALA A 496 -9.50 14.87 -12.49
CA ALA A 496 -8.83 13.68 -12.96
C ALA A 496 -9.86 12.54 -13.11
N ASP A 497 -10.34 12.37 -14.34
CA ASP A 497 -11.35 11.39 -14.71
C ASP A 497 -10.68 10.05 -15.00
N THR A 498 -10.49 9.28 -13.93
CA THR A 498 -9.34 8.36 -13.80
C THR A 498 -9.47 7.14 -14.70
N GLU A 499 -10.65 6.52 -14.77
CA GLU A 499 -10.87 5.35 -15.63
C GLU A 499 -11.22 5.72 -17.08
N ASN A 500 -11.41 7.00 -17.38
CA ASN A 500 -11.41 7.51 -18.76
C ASN A 500 -10.00 7.88 -19.25
N HIS A 501 -9.00 7.87 -18.37
CA HIS A 501 -7.64 8.36 -18.66
C HIS A 501 -7.65 9.81 -19.18
N ALA A 502 -8.50 10.66 -18.62
CA ALA A 502 -8.73 12.03 -19.08
C ALA A 502 -8.59 13.09 -17.98
N LEU A 503 -8.26 14.31 -18.38
CA LEU A 503 -8.44 15.52 -17.57
C LEU A 503 -9.67 16.25 -18.10
N ARG A 504 -10.59 16.61 -17.21
CA ARG A 504 -11.86 17.26 -17.53
C ARG A 504 -11.94 18.64 -16.91
#